data_AF-A0A2S5GHZ4-F1
#
_entry.id   AF-A0A2S5GHZ4-F1
#
_cell.length_a   1.000
_cell.length_b   1.000
_cell.length_c   1.000
_cell.angle_alpha   90.00
_cell.angle_beta   90.00
_cell.angle_gamma   90.00
#
_symmetry.space_group_name_H-M   'P 1'
#
loop_
_entity.id
_entity.type
_entity.pdbx_description
1 polymer ?
#
loop_
_entity_poly.entity_id
_entity_poly.type
_entity_poly.pdbx_seq_one_letter_code
_entity_poly.pdbx_strand_id
1 'polypeptide(L)'
;MHTDVKAYAAKLRQEAPVPCDVQVGDRVTFTNEYGVSFAGMRVIGFADDESFYGRFIHLTGPEHPGAYWFPHKRDELVKEAA
;
A
#
# COMPACT_ATOMS: atom_id res chain seq x y z
N MET A 1 -7.87 -1.61 -12.45
CA MET A 1 -6.49 -1.19 -12.10
C MET A 1 -5.84 -0.63 -13.35
N HIS A 2 -5.29 0.58 -13.28
CA HIS A 2 -4.68 1.26 -14.43
C HIS A 2 -3.43 0.52 -14.92
N THR A 3 -3.09 0.65 -16.21
CA THR A 3 -1.95 -0.05 -16.83
C THR A 3 -0.62 0.26 -16.14
N ASP A 4 -0.39 1.52 -15.77
CA ASP A 4 0.84 1.95 -15.10
C ASP A 4 0.97 1.37 -13.69
N VAL A 5 -0.15 1.29 -12.95
CA VAL A 5 -0.21 0.62 -11.65
C VAL A 5 0.17 -0.85 -11.81
N LYS A 6 -0.35 -1.52 -12.83
CA LYS A 6 -0.06 -2.94 -13.08
C LYS A 6 1.42 -3.17 -13.41
N ALA A 7 1.99 -2.32 -14.27
CA ALA A 7 3.40 -2.39 -14.63
C ALA A 7 4.31 -2.07 -13.44
N TYR A 8 3.90 -1.16 -12.55
CA TYR A 8 4.63 -0.86 -11.33
C TYR A 8 4.53 -1.99 -10.30
N ALA A 9 3.34 -2.50 -10.04
CA ALA A 9 3.10 -3.60 -9.10
C ALA A 9 3.90 -4.86 -9.46
N ALA A 10 4.11 -5.12 -10.75
CA ALA A 10 4.95 -6.24 -11.21
C ALA A 10 6.43 -6.15 -10.78
N LYS A 11 6.90 -4.97 -10.35
CA LYS A 11 8.26 -4.74 -9.85
C LYS A 11 8.37 -4.87 -8.33
N LEU A 12 7.23 -4.97 -7.64
CA LEU A 12 7.17 -5.02 -6.17
C LEU A 12 7.25 -6.45 -5.66
N ARG A 13 7.76 -6.60 -4.43
CA ARG A 13 7.68 -7.86 -3.70
C ARG A 13 6.22 -8.21 -3.42
N GLN A 14 5.91 -9.50 -3.47
CA GLN A 14 4.58 -10.01 -3.15
C GLN A 14 4.44 -10.38 -1.67
N GLU A 15 5.57 -10.47 -0.96
CA GLU A 15 5.64 -10.75 0.47
C GLU A 15 6.35 -9.59 1.18
N ALA A 16 5.87 -9.24 2.36
CA ALA A 16 6.43 -8.16 3.15
C ALA A 16 7.88 -8.47 3.56
N PRO A 17 8.80 -7.49 3.53
CA PRO A 17 10.19 -7.68 3.96
C PRO A 17 10.33 -7.83 5.48
N VAL A 18 9.28 -7.52 6.23
CA VAL A 18 9.19 -7.58 7.70
C VAL A 18 7.85 -8.19 8.12
N PRO A 19 7.72 -8.70 9.37
CA PRO A 19 6.44 -9.18 9.87
C PRO A 19 5.33 -8.15 9.70
N CYS A 20 4.28 -8.53 8.97
CA CYS A 20 3.20 -7.65 8.56
C CYS A 20 1.91 -8.46 8.46
N ASP A 21 0.80 -7.91 8.94
CA ASP A 21 -0.53 -8.54 8.94
C ASP A 21 -1.40 -8.12 7.74
N VAL A 22 -0.87 -7.26 6.86
CA VAL A 22 -1.46 -7.00 5.54
C VAL A 22 -0.72 -7.78 4.46
N GLN A 23 -1.46 -8.20 3.43
CA GLN A 23 -0.94 -8.93 2.28
C GLN A 23 -1.42 -8.29 0.97
N VAL A 24 -0.75 -8.60 -0.14
CA VAL A 24 -1.18 -8.14 -1.47
C VAL A 24 -2.62 -8.54 -1.73
N GLY A 25 -3.41 -7.57 -2.21
CA GLY A 25 -4.81 -7.75 -2.51
C GLY A 25 -5.77 -7.36 -1.39
N ASP A 26 -5.30 -7.23 -0.15
CA ASP A 26 -6.10 -6.71 0.98
C ASP A 26 -6.61 -5.31 0.69
N ARG A 27 -7.78 -5.01 1.27
CA ARG A 27 -8.32 -3.65 1.32
C ARG A 27 -8.00 -3.01 2.66
N VAL A 28 -7.61 -1.75 2.61
CA VAL A 28 -7.22 -0.97 3.78
C VAL A 28 -7.76 0.45 3.67
N THR A 29 -7.99 1.06 4.82
CA THR A 29 -8.12 2.51 4.94
C THR A 29 -6.76 3.07 5.34
N PHE A 30 -6.24 4.02 4.55
CA PHE A 30 -5.02 4.76 4.85
C PHE A 30 -5.36 6.08 5.53
N THR A 31 -4.73 6.41 6.64
CA THR A 31 -4.84 7.74 7.28
C THR A 31 -3.48 8.41 7.27
N ASN A 32 -3.41 9.60 6.66
CA ASN A 32 -2.16 10.37 6.63
C ASN A 32 -1.89 11.11 7.96
N GLU A 33 -0.72 11.72 8.09
CA GLU A 33 -0.31 12.46 9.29
C GLU A 33 -1.19 13.68 9.62
N TYR A 34 -1.96 14.17 8.64
CA TYR A 34 -2.92 15.27 8.81
C TYR A 34 -4.31 14.79 9.26
N GLY A 35 -4.49 13.48 9.50
CA GLY A 35 -5.76 12.89 9.92
C GLY A 35 -6.77 12.69 8.79
N VAL A 36 -6.35 12.80 7.52
CA VAL A 36 -7.22 12.56 6.37
C VAL A 36 -7.18 11.07 6.01
N SER A 37 -8.36 10.44 5.97
CA SER A 37 -8.51 9.02 5.65
C SER A 37 -8.95 8.77 4.21
N PHE A 38 -8.38 7.75 3.60
CA PHE A 38 -8.67 7.26 2.27
C PHE A 38 -9.08 5.79 2.37
N ALA A 39 -10.37 5.51 2.23
CA ALA A 39 -10.93 4.16 2.31
C ALA A 39 -10.85 3.43 0.97
N GLY A 40 -11.00 2.10 1.02
CA GLY A 40 -11.05 1.23 -0.15
C GLY A 40 -9.73 1.09 -0.91
N MET A 41 -8.62 1.48 -0.29
CA MET A 41 -7.28 1.37 -0.88
C MET A 41 -6.88 -0.11 -0.94
N ARG A 42 -6.18 -0.52 -1.98
CA ARG A 42 -5.74 -1.91 -2.16
C ARG A 42 -4.24 -2.04 -2.08
N VAL A 43 -3.75 -3.02 -1.33
CA VAL A 43 -2.32 -3.37 -1.29
C VAL A 43 -1.92 -3.99 -2.63
N ILE A 44 -0.90 -3.43 -3.28
CA ILE A 44 -0.41 -3.90 -4.59
C ILE A 44 0.98 -4.55 -4.55
N GLY A 45 1.68 -4.44 -3.42
CA GLY A 45 3.01 -5.01 -3.25
C GLY A 45 3.80 -4.31 -2.15
N PHE A 46 5.03 -4.78 -1.96
CA PHE A 46 5.94 -4.29 -0.95
C PHE A 46 7.28 -3.84 -1.57
N ALA A 47 7.92 -2.87 -0.93
CA ALA A 47 9.30 -2.49 -1.22
C ALA A 47 10.28 -3.60 -0.80
N ASP A 48 11.54 -3.50 -1.25
CA ASP A 48 12.57 -4.50 -0.94
C ASP A 48 12.95 -4.57 0.55
N ASP A 49 12.86 -3.42 1.23
CA ASP A 49 13.13 -3.26 2.65
C ASP A 49 12.31 -2.09 3.21
N GLU A 50 12.53 -1.76 4.50
CA GLU A 50 11.88 -0.65 5.20
C GLU A 50 12.79 0.60 5.35
N SER A 51 13.88 0.69 4.58
CA SER A 51 14.88 1.76 4.70
C SER A 51 14.30 3.16 4.45
N PHE A 52 13.18 3.25 3.73
CA PHE A 52 12.45 4.49 3.49
C PHE A 52 11.58 4.89 4.69
N TYR A 53 12.23 5.19 5.82
CA TYR A 53 11.58 5.63 7.06
C TYR A 53 10.51 4.66 7.58
N GLY A 54 10.70 3.35 7.42
CA GLY A 54 9.72 2.34 7.85
C GLY A 54 8.54 2.15 6.87
N ARG A 55 8.56 2.80 5.71
CA ARG A 55 7.52 2.68 4.69
C ARG A 55 7.91 1.62 3.68
N PHE A 56 7.04 0.65 3.49
CA PHE A 56 7.29 -0.45 2.56
C PHE A 56 6.03 -0.98 1.88
N ILE A 57 4.84 -0.47 2.21
CA ILE A 57 3.56 -0.98 1.68
C ILE A 57 3.05 -0.06 0.57
N HIS A 58 2.90 -0.58 -0.64
CA HIS A 58 2.37 0.20 -1.76
C HIS A 58 0.88 -0.05 -1.93
N LEU A 59 0.13 1.03 -2.12
CA LEU A 59 -1.32 1.00 -2.28
C LEU A 59 -1.77 1.52 -3.64
N THR A 60 -2.97 1.17 -4.07
CA THR A 60 -3.66 1.85 -5.15
C THR A 60 -5.10 2.15 -4.75
N GLY A 61 -5.57 3.36 -5.08
CA GLY A 61 -6.95 3.75 -4.82
C GLY A 61 -7.91 3.32 -5.93
N PRO A 62 -9.21 3.17 -5.62
CA PRO A 62 -10.23 2.84 -6.60
C PRO A 62 -10.48 3.98 -7.61
N GLU A 63 -10.36 5.24 -7.16
CA GLU A 63 -10.66 6.43 -7.97
C GLU A 63 -9.40 7.18 -8.43
N HIS A 64 -8.30 7.07 -7.68
CA HIS A 64 -7.07 7.80 -7.94
C HIS A 64 -5.84 6.91 -7.77
N PRO A 65 -5.17 6.52 -8.88
CA PRO A 65 -3.91 5.80 -8.79
C PRO A 65 -2.74 6.70 -8.35
N GLY A 66 -2.88 8.02 -8.25
CA GLY A 66 -1.78 8.99 -8.26
C GLY A 66 -0.59 8.79 -7.31
N ALA A 67 -0.74 8.00 -6.23
CA ALA A 67 0.29 7.77 -5.23
C ALA A 67 0.80 6.31 -5.13
N TYR A 68 0.53 5.43 -6.10
CA TYR A 68 0.91 4.00 -6.00
C TYR A 68 2.42 3.75 -5.86
N TRP A 69 3.24 4.69 -6.31
CA TRP A 69 4.68 4.63 -6.30
C TRP A 69 5.29 5.04 -4.95
N PHE A 70 4.49 5.58 -4.03
CA PHE A 70 4.94 6.01 -2.72
C PHE A 70 4.51 4.99 -1.65
N PRO A 71 5.45 4.34 -0.95
CA PRO A 71 5.11 3.36 0.07
C PRO A 71 4.57 4.02 1.35
N HIS A 72 3.88 3.24 2.17
CA HIS A 72 3.30 3.66 3.46
C HIS A 72 3.80 2.74 4.58
N LYS A 73 3.70 3.24 5.81
CA LYS A 73 3.99 2.47 7.03
C LYS A 73 2.82 1.56 7.33
N ARG A 74 3.09 0.48 8.06
CA ARG A 74 2.01 -0.38 8.55
C ARG A 74 1.04 0.39 9.45
N ASP A 75 1.53 1.21 10.35
CA ASP A 75 0.72 1.92 11.35
C ASP A 75 -0.20 3.00 10.77
N GLU A 76 0.04 3.41 9.52
CA GLU A 76 -0.83 4.35 8.79
C GLU A 76 -2.08 3.66 8.22
N LEU A 77 -2.16 2.33 8.30
CA LEU A 77 -3.16 1.51 7.64
C LEU A 77 -4.08 0.79 8.63
N VAL A 78 -5.34 0.67 8.28
CA VAL A 78 -6.30 -0.19 8.98
C VAL A 78 -6.92 -1.13 7.96
N LYS A 79 -6.81 -2.44 8.20
CA LYS A 79 -7.39 -3.45 7.32
C LYS A 79 -8.92 -3.39 7.38
N GLU A 80 -9.56 -3.35 6.22
CA GLU A 80 -11.01 -3.36 6.12
C GLU A 80 -11.53 -4.78 6.33
N ALA A 81 -12.65 -4.90 7.04
CA ALA A 81 -13.32 -6.20 7.18
C ALA A 81 -13.78 -6.70 5.79
N ALA A 82 -13.62 -8.01 5.57
CA ALA A 82 -14.05 -8.68 4.34
C ALA A 82 -15.58 -8.77 4.25
#